data_AF-A0A2U9C511-F1
#
_entry.id   AF-A0A2U9C511-F1
#
_cell.length_a   1.000
_cell.length_b   1.000
_cell.length_c   1.000
_cell.angle_alpha   90.00
_cell.angle_beta   90.00
_cell.angle_gamma   90.00
#
_symmetry.space_group_name_H-M   'P 1'
#
loop_
_entity.id
_entity.type
_entity.pdbx_description
1 polymer ?
#
loop_
_entity_poly.entity_id
_entity_poly.type
_entity_poly.pdbx_seq_one_letter_code
_entity_poly.pdbx_strand_id
1 'polypeptide(L)' 'MASQAIGLPPLSEEQVKVLEENFKGCRFPDGTTLMLIAAECGLSEEETLKWFKLRNAKWRQAEGFPAELGSVLD' A
#
# COMPACT_ATOMS: atom_id res chain seq x y z
N MET A 1 10.53 -3.75 19.02
CA MET A 1 10.35 -2.53 18.21
C MET A 1 9.28 -2.81 17.16
N ALA A 2 8.00 -2.79 17.56
CA ALA A 2 6.88 -2.96 16.64
C ALA A 2 6.31 -1.56 16.36
N SER A 3 6.75 -0.94 15.28
CA SER A 3 6.19 0.32 14.80
C SER A 3 4.73 0.06 14.45
N GLN A 4 3.83 0.52 15.33
CA GLN A 4 2.38 0.45 15.14
C GLN A 4 2.02 1.16 13.83
N ALA A 5 1.81 0.36 12.78
CA ALA A 5 1.22 0.84 11.54
C ALA A 5 -0.28 1.07 11.80
N ILE A 6 -0.60 2.32 12.14
CA ILE A 6 -1.86 3.02 11.95
C ILE A 6 -2.97 2.15 11.31
N GLY A 7 -3.88 1.65 12.14
CA GLY A 7 -5.27 1.35 11.80
C GLY A 7 -5.59 0.22 10.81
N LEU A 8 -4.64 -0.63 10.46
CA LEU A 8 -4.92 -1.88 9.72
C LEU A 8 -4.91 -3.08 10.68
N PRO A 9 -5.81 -4.05 10.53
CA PRO A 9 -5.72 -5.30 11.29
C PRO A 9 -4.42 -6.04 10.95
N PRO A 10 -3.98 -6.96 11.82
CA PRO A 10 -2.87 -7.85 11.51
C PRO A 10 -3.23 -8.69 10.27
N LEU A 11 -2.56 -8.43 9.16
CA LEU A 11 -2.70 -9.19 7.93
C LEU A 11 -1.88 -10.48 8.00
N SER A 12 -2.42 -11.57 7.45
CA SER A 12 -1.66 -12.82 7.31
C SER A 12 -0.55 -12.69 6.28
N GLU A 13 0.46 -13.55 6.36
CA GLU A 13 1.56 -13.58 5.39
C GLU A 13 1.06 -13.80 3.96
N GLU A 14 0.01 -14.60 3.78
CA GLU A 14 -0.62 -14.83 2.49
C GLU A 14 -1.28 -13.56 1.95
N GLN A 15 -2.04 -12.83 2.78
CA GLN A 15 -2.64 -11.55 2.40
C GLN A 15 -1.57 -10.52 2.02
N VAL A 16 -0.50 -10.41 2.82
CA VAL A 16 0.61 -9.49 2.54
C VAL A 16 1.29 -9.86 1.23
N LYS A 17 1.49 -11.16 0.96
CA LYS A 17 2.10 -11.63 -0.29
C LYS A 17 1.26 -11.21 -1.49
N VAL A 18 -0.05 -11.47 -1.47
CA VAL A 18 -0.96 -11.07 -2.55
C VAL A 18 -0.95 -9.55 -2.76
N LEU A 19 -1.01 -8.76 -1.68
CA LEU A 19 -0.95 -7.30 -1.75
C LEU A 19 0.39 -6.80 -2.34
N GLU A 20 1.51 -7.40 -1.93
CA GLU A 20 2.84 -7.06 -2.46
C GLU A 20 3.00 -7.41 -3.95
N GLU A 21 2.48 -8.56 -4.39
CA GLU A 21 2.52 -8.95 -5.81
C GLU A 21 1.69 -7.99 -6.68
N ASN A 22 0.49 -7.67 -6.23
CA ASN A 22 -0.36 -6.68 -6.90
C ASN A 22 0.30 -5.28 -6.91
N PHE A 23 0.95 -4.87 -5.81
CA PHE A 23 1.65 -3.59 -5.71
C PHE A 23 2.83 -3.46 -6.70
N LYS A 24 3.56 -4.55 -6.96
CA LYS A 24 4.65 -4.56 -7.95
C LYS A 24 4.13 -4.29 -9.36
N GLY A 25 2.96 -4.85 -9.70
CA GLY A 25 2.31 -4.64 -10.99
C GLY A 25 1.64 -3.27 -11.12
N CYS A 26 0.90 -2.83 -10.09
CA CYS A 26 0.18 -1.56 -10.08
C CYS A 26 0.27 -0.89 -8.70
N ARG A 27 1.06 0.18 -8.58
CA ARG A 27 1.27 0.91 -7.31
C ARG A 27 0.08 1.79 -6.91
N PHE A 28 -0.78 2.13 -7.87
CA PHE A 28 -1.96 2.99 -7.72
C PHE A 28 -3.17 2.30 -8.37
N PRO A 29 -3.74 1.27 -7.72
CA PRO A 29 -4.92 0.61 -8.24
C PRO A 29 -6.09 1.59 -8.31
N ASP A 30 -6.84 1.55 -9.41
CA ASP A 30 -8.16 2.19 -9.51
C ASP A 30 -9.18 1.44 -8.64
N GLY A 31 -10.38 2.02 -8.46
CA GLY A 31 -11.40 1.45 -7.58
C GLY A 31 -11.81 0.02 -7.95
N THR A 32 -11.84 -0.33 -9.24
CA THR A 32 -12.18 -1.68 -9.68
C THR A 32 -11.06 -2.66 -9.35
N THR A 33 -9.82 -2.31 -9.66
CA THR A 33 -8.65 -3.13 -9.32
C THR A 33 -8.53 -3.33 -7.81
N LEU A 34 -8.77 -2.28 -7.02
CA LEU A 34 -8.76 -2.32 -5.57
C LEU A 34 -9.80 -3.28 -5.00
N MET A 35 -11.04 -3.24 -5.53
CA MET A 35 -12.12 -4.14 -5.14
C MET A 35 -11.76 -5.61 -5.41
N LEU A 36 -11.14 -5.91 -6.55
CA LEU A 36 -10.71 -7.28 -6.89
C LEU A 36 -9.64 -7.79 -5.91
N ILE A 37 -8.65 -6.97 -5.59
CA ILE A 37 -7.58 -7.32 -4.64
C ILE A 37 -8.14 -7.50 -3.23
N ALA A 38 -9.07 -6.63 -2.82
CA ALA A 38 -9.74 -6.71 -1.53
C ALA A 38 -10.51 -8.05 -1.41
N ALA A 39 -11.25 -8.44 -2.45
CA ALA A 39 -11.96 -9.71 -2.49
C ALA A 39 -11.00 -10.92 -2.46
N GLU A 40 -9.87 -10.86 -3.17
CA GLU A 40 -8.85 -11.92 -3.19
C GLU A 40 -8.18 -12.12 -1.83
N CYS A 41 -7.95 -11.03 -1.09
CA CYS A 41 -7.37 -11.06 0.26
C CYS A 41 -8.41 -11.29 1.36
N GLY A 42 -9.71 -11.23 1.06
CA GLY A 42 -10.77 -11.22 2.06
C GLY A 42 -10.74 -9.97 2.96
N LEU A 43 -10.30 -8.83 2.41
CA LEU A 43 -10.21 -7.54 3.09
C LEU A 43 -11.30 -6.59 2.58
N SER A 44 -11.51 -5.52 3.32
CA SER A 44 -12.32 -4.41 2.84
C SER A 44 -11.54 -3.56 1.82
N GLU A 45 -12.26 -2.88 0.92
CA GLU A 45 -11.66 -1.91 0.00
C GLU A 45 -10.89 -0.82 0.75
N GLU A 46 -11.44 -0.30 1.85
CA GLU A 46 -10.77 0.73 2.66
C GLU A 46 -9.44 0.23 3.25
N GLU A 47 -9.38 -1.01 3.73
CA GLU A 47 -8.18 -1.61 4.31
C GLU A 47 -7.12 -1.80 3.24
N THR A 48 -7.52 -2.35 2.09
CA THR A 48 -6.66 -2.50 0.91
C THR A 48 -6.10 -1.15 0.49
N LEU A 49 -6.94 -0.11 0.41
CA LEU A 49 -6.50 1.24 0.05
C LEU A 49 -5.51 1.83 1.04
N LYS A 50 -5.77 1.68 2.35
CA LYS A 50 -4.85 2.12 3.41
C LYS A 50 -3.50 1.41 3.28
N TRP A 51 -3.50 0.11 3.02
CA TRP A 51 -2.28 -0.67 2.84
C TRP A 51 -1.47 -0.17 1.64
N PHE A 52 -2.13 0.04 0.49
CA PHE A 52 -1.47 0.58 -0.72
C PHE A 52 -0.87 1.97 -0.49
N LYS A 53 -1.59 2.86 0.20
CA LYS A 53 -1.08 4.20 0.56
C LYS A 53 0.17 4.11 1.45
N LEU A 54 0.13 3.27 2.48
CA LEU A 54 1.27 3.07 3.38
C LEU A 54 2.47 2.44 2.65
N ARG A 55 2.22 1.44 1.82
CA ARG A 55 3.27 0.76 1.05
C ARG A 55 3.94 1.69 0.05
N ASN A 56 3.15 2.53 -0.61
CA ASN A 56 3.62 3.55 -1.52
C ASN A 56 4.46 4.62 -0.81
N ALA A 57 4.04 5.08 0.37
CA ALA A 57 4.83 6.01 1.18
C ALA A 57 6.21 5.43 1.52
N LYS A 58 6.26 4.15 1.94
CA LYS A 58 7.52 3.43 2.18
C LYS A 58 8.37 3.28 0.92
N TRP A 59 7.74 2.96 -0.22
CA TRP A 59 8.44 2.84 -1.49
C TRP A 59 9.05 4.19 -1.93
N ARG A 60 8.31 5.30 -1.83
CA ARG A 60 8.84 6.64 -2.12
C ARG A 60 10.05 7.00 -1.27
N GLN A 61 10.00 6.70 0.03
CA GLN A 61 11.14 6.91 0.93
C GLN A 61 12.35 6.06 0.53
N ALA A 62 12.14 4.80 0.14
CA ALA A 62 13.21 3.88 -0.28
C ALA A 62 13.87 4.29 -1.61
N GLU A 63 13.09 4.83 -2.55
CA GLU A 63 13.59 5.33 -3.84
C GLU A 63 14.28 6.71 -3.71
N GLY A 64 14.28 7.31 -2.52
CA GLY A 64 14.88 8.63 -2.29
C GLY A 64 14.05 9.80 -2.83
N PHE A 65 12.79 9.57 -3.19
CA PHE A 65 11.90 10.67 -3.54
C PHE A 65 11.47 11.42 -2.28
N PRO A 66 11.51 12.76 -2.27
CA PRO A 66 10.98 13.54 -1.17
C PRO A 66 9.51 13.17 -0.96
N ALA A 67 9.08 13.12 0.30
CA ALA A 67 7.71 12.73 0.68
C ALA A 67 6.63 13.63 0.05
N GLU A 68 7.03 14.82 -0.43
CA GLU A 68 6.17 15.81 -1.05
C GLU A 68 6.65 16.14 -2.46
N LEU A 69 5.75 15.99 -3.43
CA LEU A 69 5.97 16.34 -4.83
C LEU A 69 5.93 17.88 -4.93
N GLY A 70 7.00 18.58 -4.52
CA GLY A 70 6.95 20.05 -4.51
C GLY A 70 8.17 20.84 -4.02
N SER A 71 9.32 20.21 -3.74
CA SER A 71 10.55 20.96 -3.43
C SER A 71 11.69 20.53 -4.34
N VAL A 72 11.54 20.82 -5.63
CA VAL A 72 12.69 20.93 -6.55
C VAL A 72 12.72 22.39 -7.00
N LEU A 73 13.29 23.22 -6.13
CA LEU A 73 13.85 24.52 -6.46
C LEU A 73 15.14 24.61 -5.62
N ASP A 74 16.21 23.98 -6.13
CA ASP A 74 17.55 24.53 -5.94
C ASP A 74 17.90 25.31 -7.21
#